data_AF-K1Y0Q5-F1
#
_entry.id   AF-K1Y0Q5-F1
#
_cell.length_a   1.000
_cell.length_b   1.000
_cell.length_c   1.000
_cell.angle_alpha   90.00
_cell.angle_beta   90.00
_cell.angle_gamma   90.00
#
_symmetry.space_group_name_H-M   'P 1'
#
loop_
_entity.id
_entity.type
_entity.pdbx_description
1 polymer ?
#
loop_
_entity_poly.entity_id
_entity_poly.type
_entity_poly.pdbx_seq_one_letter_code
_entity_poly.pdbx_strand_id
1 'polypeptide(L)'
;MNGKLTGMSFRVPTVNVSVVDLTCRLDKPATYVEIKAAMKKASEGELKGILGYTEDSVVSTDFITDPRTSIFDAEAGISLNPNFVKVVAWYDNEWGYSNKVLEMIVYMNTVK
;
A
#
# COMPACT_ATOMS: atom_id res chain seq x y z
N MET A 1 -5.91 4.14 -15.61
CA MET A 1 -4.44 4.32 -15.62
C MET A 1 -3.75 3.78 -16.89
N ASN A 2 -4.49 3.51 -17.97
CA ASN A 2 -3.96 2.87 -19.18
C ASN A 2 -2.74 3.61 -19.76
N GLY A 3 -1.58 2.94 -19.77
CA GLY A 3 -0.32 3.47 -20.27
C GLY A 3 0.42 4.46 -19.36
N LYS A 4 -0.12 4.80 -18.18
CA LYS A 4 0.50 5.77 -17.26
C LYS A 4 1.46 5.15 -16.26
N LEU A 5 1.41 3.83 -16.08
CA LEU A 5 2.29 3.10 -15.19
C LEU A 5 2.93 1.93 -15.93
N THR A 6 4.20 1.72 -15.63
CA THR A 6 4.95 0.49 -15.91
C THR A 6 5.76 0.17 -14.66
N GLY A 7 6.36 -1.00 -14.59
CA GLY A 7 7.12 -1.43 -13.43
C GLY A 7 8.12 -2.52 -13.76
N MET A 8 8.93 -2.82 -12.75
CA MET A 8 9.84 -3.96 -12.73
C MET A 8 9.83 -4.53 -11.31
N SER A 9 10.50 -5.66 -11.10
CA SER A 9 10.62 -6.25 -9.77
C SER A 9 12.05 -6.71 -9.50
N PHE A 10 12.44 -6.60 -8.24
CA PHE A 10 13.63 -7.24 -7.70
C PHE A 10 13.19 -8.40 -6.81
N ARG A 11 13.88 -9.53 -6.94
CA ARG A 11 13.76 -10.64 -6.00
C ARG A 11 14.92 -10.58 -5.03
N VAL A 12 14.62 -10.67 -3.75
CA VAL A 12 15.60 -10.65 -2.65
C VAL A 12 15.38 -11.89 -1.78
N PRO A 13 16.40 -12.36 -1.03
CA PRO A 13 16.29 -13.58 -0.23
C PRO A 13 15.54 -13.33 1.08
N THR A 14 14.24 -13.01 1.00
CA THR A 14 13.31 -12.92 2.13
C THR A 14 12.24 -14.00 1.99
N VAL A 15 11.75 -14.53 3.12
CA VAL A 15 10.81 -15.68 3.10
C VAL A 15 9.40 -15.29 2.69
N ASN A 16 8.96 -14.10 3.08
CA ASN A 16 7.64 -13.54 2.82
C ASN A 16 7.68 -12.03 3.03
N VAL A 17 6.55 -11.37 2.76
CA VAL A 17 6.33 -9.94 2.77
C VAL A 17 7.09 -9.24 1.65
N SER A 18 6.34 -8.45 0.91
CA SER A 18 6.82 -7.65 -0.20
C SER A 18 6.57 -6.18 0.07
N VAL A 19 7.24 -5.34 -0.70
CA VAL A 19 7.08 -3.88 -0.62
C VAL A 19 6.92 -3.32 -2.02
N VAL A 20 5.97 -2.40 -2.17
CA VAL A 20 5.85 -1.54 -3.35
C VAL A 20 6.59 -0.25 -3.09
N ASP A 21 7.56 0.05 -3.96
CA ASP A 21 8.13 1.39 -4.11
C ASP A 21 7.50 2.02 -5.35
N LEU A 22 6.58 2.98 -5.14
CA LEU A 22 5.89 3.69 -6.21
C LEU A 22 6.42 5.12 -6.29
N THR A 23 7.15 5.42 -7.35
CA THR A 23 7.54 6.79 -7.70
C THR A 23 6.57 7.36 -8.73
N CYS A 24 5.90 8.47 -8.42
CA CYS A 24 4.85 9.02 -9.27
C CYS A 24 4.94 10.55 -9.40
N ARG A 25 4.41 11.04 -10.54
CA ARG A 25 4.17 12.47 -10.77
C ARG A 25 2.72 12.80 -10.46
N LEU A 26 2.49 13.77 -9.59
CA LEU A 26 1.15 14.24 -9.22
C LEU A 26 0.72 15.37 -10.16
N ASP A 27 -0.53 15.31 -10.60
CA ASP A 27 -1.14 16.38 -11.40
C ASP A 27 -1.39 17.64 -10.55
N LYS A 28 -1.99 17.45 -9.37
CA LYS A 28 -2.12 18.49 -8.35
C LYS A 28 -0.93 18.44 -7.40
N PRO A 29 -0.27 19.58 -7.12
CA PRO A 29 0.82 19.61 -6.16
C PRO A 29 0.31 19.24 -4.76
N ALA A 30 1.10 18.46 -4.03
CA ALA A 30 0.83 18.07 -2.65
C ALA A 30 2.14 17.98 -1.85
N THR A 31 2.10 18.47 -0.63
CA THR A 31 3.14 18.24 0.37
C THR A 31 3.08 16.79 0.86
N TYR A 32 4.20 16.28 1.38
CA TYR A 32 4.20 14.91 1.90
C TYR A 32 3.27 14.75 3.12
N VAL A 33 3.10 15.81 3.92
CA VAL A 33 2.14 15.84 5.03
C VAL A 33 0.70 15.67 4.53
N GLU A 34 0.32 16.31 3.43
CA GLU A 34 -1.01 16.13 2.81
C GLU A 34 -1.20 14.71 2.27
N ILE A 35 -0.15 14.11 1.70
CA ILE A 35 -0.18 12.72 1.24
C ILE A 35 -0.38 11.76 2.41
N LYS A 36 0.38 11.95 3.51
CA LYS A 36 0.23 11.17 4.75
C LYS A 36 -1.19 11.30 5.31
N ALA A 37 -1.72 12.52 5.39
CA ALA A 37 -3.08 12.77 5.85
C ALA A 37 -4.14 12.09 4.97
N ALA A 38 -3.97 12.12 3.65
CA ALA A 38 -4.87 11.44 2.71
C ALA A 38 -4.84 9.91 2.88
N MET A 39 -3.64 9.32 3.00
CA MET A 39 -3.47 7.88 3.23
C MET A 39 -4.08 7.44 4.56
N LYS A 40 -3.81 8.19 5.65
CA LYS A 40 -4.38 7.92 6.97
C LYS A 40 -5.91 7.98 6.94
N LYS A 41 -6.47 9.04 6.36
CA LYS A 41 -7.92 9.20 6.20
C LYS A 41 -8.54 8.06 5.40
N ALA A 42 -7.92 7.62 4.31
CA ALA A 42 -8.40 6.49 3.53
C ALA A 42 -8.35 5.18 4.33
N SER A 43 -7.26 4.95 5.08
CA SER A 43 -7.06 3.76 5.92
C SER A 43 -8.05 3.67 7.09
N GLU A 44 -8.47 4.81 7.64
CA GLU A 44 -9.43 4.87 8.76
C GLU A 44 -10.89 4.96 8.28
N GLY A 45 -11.09 5.23 6.99
CA GLY A 45 -12.38 5.46 6.35
C GLY A 45 -12.76 4.39 5.33
N GLU A 46 -12.83 4.78 4.06
CA GLU A 46 -13.34 3.95 2.96
C GLU A 46 -12.56 2.66 2.72
N LEU A 47 -11.27 2.62 3.06
CA LEU A 47 -10.41 1.44 2.89
C LEU A 47 -10.07 0.77 4.22
N LYS A 48 -10.88 0.99 5.27
CA LYS A 48 -10.65 0.38 6.58
C LYS A 48 -10.60 -1.14 6.51
N GLY A 49 -9.52 -1.72 7.04
CA GLY A 49 -9.25 -3.17 6.98
C GLY A 49 -8.67 -3.64 5.63
N ILE A 50 -8.48 -2.75 4.66
CA ILE A 50 -7.81 -3.04 3.38
C ILE A 50 -6.48 -2.30 3.31
N LEU A 51 -6.52 -0.99 3.55
CA LEU A 51 -5.35 -0.12 3.66
C LEU A 51 -4.98 0.07 5.13
N GLY A 52 -3.72 -0.20 5.47
CA GLY A 52 -3.10 0.18 6.73
C GLY A 52 -2.29 1.47 6.59
N TYR A 53 -2.00 2.09 7.73
CA TYR A 53 -1.12 3.25 7.86
C TYR A 53 -0.23 3.02 9.09
N THR A 54 1.08 3.26 8.96
CA THR A 54 2.02 3.19 10.08
C THR A 54 3.01 4.35 10.05
N GLU A 55 3.37 4.83 11.23
CA GLU A 55 4.47 5.79 11.49
C GLU A 55 5.59 5.13 12.33
N ASP A 56 5.44 3.84 12.65
CA ASP A 56 6.40 3.10 13.45
C ASP A 56 7.63 2.75 12.60
N SER A 57 8.78 2.59 13.26
CA SER A 57 10.01 2.10 12.62
C SER A 57 9.93 0.58 12.40
N VAL A 58 9.26 0.21 11.31
CA VAL A 58 8.94 -1.19 10.94
C VAL A 58 9.95 -1.80 9.97
N VAL A 59 9.96 -3.13 9.91
CA VAL A 59 10.63 -3.93 8.89
C VAL A 59 9.68 -4.97 8.31
N SER A 60 10.10 -5.69 7.26
CA SER A 60 9.21 -6.62 6.53
C SER A 60 8.57 -7.68 7.44
N THR A 61 9.30 -8.21 8.42
CA THR A 61 8.80 -9.29 9.29
C THR A 61 7.67 -8.86 10.21
N ASP A 62 7.51 -7.57 10.48
CA ASP A 62 6.44 -7.04 11.31
C ASP A 62 5.06 -7.18 10.65
N PHE A 63 5.04 -7.44 9.34
CA PHE A 63 3.81 -7.60 8.55
C PHE A 63 3.48 -9.05 8.19
N ILE A 64 4.22 -10.03 8.70
CA ILE A 64 3.90 -11.44 8.47
C ILE A 64 2.50 -11.72 9.04
N THR A 65 1.64 -12.33 8.23
CA THR A 65 0.23 -12.63 8.59
C THR A 65 -0.64 -11.39 8.77
N ASP A 66 -0.22 -10.22 8.27
CA ASP A 66 -1.10 -9.04 8.23
C ASP A 66 -2.16 -9.22 7.12
N PRO A 67 -3.47 -9.17 7.44
CA PRO A 67 -4.53 -9.42 6.46
C PRO A 67 -4.78 -8.23 5.51
N ARG A 68 -4.19 -7.06 5.79
CA ARG A 68 -4.36 -5.87 4.96
C ARG A 68 -3.63 -6.04 3.63
N THR A 69 -4.21 -5.52 2.57
CA THR A 69 -3.68 -5.66 1.19
C THR A 69 -2.56 -4.68 0.91
N SER A 70 -2.46 -3.61 1.68
CA SER A 70 -1.43 -2.59 1.55
C SER A 70 -1.32 -1.87 2.89
N ILE A 71 -0.10 -1.66 3.39
CA ILE A 71 0.17 -0.83 4.56
C ILE A 71 1.09 0.31 4.14
N PHE A 72 0.58 1.53 4.11
CA PHE A 72 1.37 2.72 3.80
C PHE A 72 2.35 3.00 4.94
N ASP A 73 3.63 3.08 4.59
CA ASP A 73 4.72 3.43 5.50
C ASP A 73 5.01 4.93 5.38
N ALA A 74 4.60 5.67 6.41
CA ALA A 74 4.65 7.12 6.45
C ALA A 74 6.07 7.68 6.54
N GLU A 75 7.03 6.90 7.00
CA GLU A 75 8.40 7.37 7.24
C GLU A 75 9.39 6.81 6.20
N ALA A 76 9.02 5.78 5.44
CA ALA A 76 9.86 5.22 4.38
C ALA A 76 9.73 5.93 3.02
N GLY A 77 8.62 6.64 2.75
CA GLY A 77 8.46 7.40 1.51
C GLY A 77 9.16 8.76 1.56
N ILE A 78 9.42 9.34 0.38
CA ILE A 78 10.12 10.63 0.26
C ILE A 78 9.52 11.47 -0.86
N SER A 79 9.42 12.79 -0.65
CA SER A 79 8.98 13.73 -1.67
C SER A 79 10.15 14.61 -2.13
N LEU A 80 10.39 14.66 -3.44
CA LEU A 80 11.42 15.54 -4.01
C LEU A 80 10.90 16.97 -4.17
N ASN A 81 9.66 17.10 -4.65
CA ASN A 81 8.95 18.36 -4.82
C ASN A 81 7.44 18.09 -4.81
N PRO A 82 6.58 19.14 -4.78
CA PRO A 82 5.13 18.96 -4.65
C PRO A 82 4.47 18.08 -5.72
N ASN A 83 5.11 17.86 -6.87
CA ASN A 83 4.55 17.06 -7.97
C ASN A 83 5.32 15.76 -8.22
N PHE A 84 6.35 15.42 -7.44
CA PHE A 84 7.14 14.21 -7.65
C PHE A 84 7.52 13.55 -6.33
N VAL A 85 6.93 12.39 -6.09
CA VAL A 85 6.97 11.70 -4.80
C VAL A 85 7.22 10.21 -4.99
N LYS A 86 7.89 9.62 -4.02
CA LYS A 86 8.00 8.18 -3.81
C LYS A 86 7.20 7.80 -2.57
N VAL A 87 6.27 6.86 -2.72
CA VAL A 87 5.53 6.25 -1.61
C VAL A 87 5.92 4.80 -1.47
N VAL A 88 5.92 4.31 -0.22
CA VAL A 88 6.28 2.95 0.14
C VAL A 88 5.08 2.29 0.80
N ALA A 89 4.77 1.07 0.38
CA ALA A 89 3.71 0.28 0.99
C ALA A 89 4.08 -1.20 1.12
N TRP A 90 3.93 -1.73 2.32
CA TRP A 90 4.15 -3.14 2.64
C TRP A 90 2.92 -3.98 2.36
N TYR A 91 3.12 -5.26 2.07
CA TYR A 91 2.04 -6.23 2.00
C TYR A 91 2.58 -7.65 2.21
N ASP A 92 1.90 -8.44 3.04
CA ASP A 92 2.07 -9.88 3.02
C ASP A 92 1.44 -10.43 1.73
N ASN A 93 2.30 -10.77 0.78
CA ASN A 93 1.89 -11.23 -0.55
C ASN A 93 1.14 -12.58 -0.53
N GLU A 94 1.24 -13.35 0.54
CA GLU A 94 0.51 -14.61 0.69
C GLU A 94 -0.78 -14.40 1.48
N TRP A 95 -0.69 -13.79 2.65
CA TRP A 95 -1.80 -13.72 3.61
C TRP A 95 -2.84 -12.69 3.21
N GLY A 96 -2.43 -11.46 2.88
CA GLY A 96 -3.34 -10.40 2.47
C GLY A 96 -4.13 -10.80 1.22
N TYR A 97 -3.47 -11.40 0.23
CA TYR A 97 -4.13 -11.87 -0.99
C TYR A 97 -5.14 -13.00 -0.71
N SER A 98 -4.74 -13.99 0.10
CA SER A 98 -5.60 -15.14 0.44
C SER A 98 -6.89 -14.70 1.15
N ASN A 99 -6.82 -13.74 2.07
CA ASN A 99 -8.01 -13.16 2.71
C ASN A 99 -8.92 -12.46 1.69
N LYS A 100 -8.37 -11.71 0.72
CA LYS A 100 -9.18 -11.03 -0.31
C LYS A 100 -9.85 -11.97 -1.29
N VAL A 101 -9.27 -13.14 -1.58
CA VAL A 101 -9.94 -14.17 -2.36
C VAL A 101 -11.22 -14.64 -1.66
N LEU A 102 -11.16 -14.89 -0.35
CA LEU A 102 -12.35 -15.29 0.42
C LEU A 102 -13.40 -14.17 0.49
N GLU A 103 -12.98 -12.93 0.74
CA GLU A 103 -13.89 -11.77 0.73
C GLU A 103 -14.60 -11.60 -0.63
N MET A 104 -13.87 -11.79 -1.74
CA MET A 104 -14.43 -11.72 -3.08
C MET A 104 -15.48 -12.82 -3.30
N ILE A 105 -15.23 -14.05 -2.86
CA ILE A 105 -16.20 -15.15 -2.95
C ILE A 105 -17.48 -14.82 -2.18
N VAL A 106 -17.35 -14.29 -0.96
CA VAL A 106 -18.49 -13.85 -0.15
C VAL A 106 -19.26 -12.75 -0.86
N TYR A 107 -18.57 -11.75 -1.41
CA TYR A 107 -19.21 -10.67 -2.16
C TYR A 107 -19.95 -11.18 -3.40
N MET A 108 -19.34 -12.05 -4.21
CA MET A 108 -19.98 -12.67 -5.38
C MET A 108 -21.26 -13.41 -5.01
N ASN A 109 -21.33 -13.99 -3.81
CA ASN A 109 -22.54 -14.64 -3.31
C ASN A 109 -23.67 -13.65 -2.94
N THR A 110 -23.36 -12.38 -2.66
CA THR A 110 -24.37 -11.35 -2.35
C THR A 110 -25.03 -10.73 -3.57
N VAL A 111 -24.39 -10.80 -4.74
CA VAL A 111 -24.84 -10.16 -5.99
C VAL A 111 -25.55 -11.14 -6.93
N LYS A 112 -26.11 -12.22 -6.38
CA LYS A 112 -26.90 -13.22 -7.11
C LYS A 112 -28.24 -12.69 -7.57
#